data_AF-A0A3M0A746-F1
#
_entry.id   AF-A0A3M0A746-F1
#
_cell.length_a   1.000
_cell.length_b   1.000
_cell.length_c   1.000
_cell.angle_alpha   90.00
_cell.angle_beta   90.00
_cell.angle_gamma   90.00
#
_symmetry.space_group_name_H-M   'P 1'
#
loop_
_entity.id
_entity.type
_entity.pdbx_description
1 polymer ?
#
loop_
_entity_poly.entity_id
_entity_poly.type
_entity_poly.pdbx_seq_one_letter_code
_entity_poly.pdbx_strand_id
1 'polypeptide(L)'
;MKTGLYWFNTDLRLEDNVSLLELLNRSERVAFVYVIDPRWFRPLHFHQPRMAPHRWLFLKQSLSDLHQSLQRKGHALSVLVGDPVVEITRHLQKWDVSVLGCARPSGLIEAQQLKALSAEVPRVIANTDLTLFDAAQIEQDSPKLTSFSQFRRYIESSDLAVASPCASHSLELASVATTDSIDDIFTQIEQKYPQLGAVTSGVFNSGYGAAQLHLTNYFTTSNPLRYKATRNALDRWDASTKLSPYLASGILSARQVWSAIEGFERAFTANESTYWIRFELLWREYFHQLAIRDGAKLFKFQGRAATRPLTYFNAIRFAQWSSGSTEFPLVNACMNQLRETGYISNRARQIVASCLVNELACDWRFGAAYFEQYLVDYDVAANWGNWQYIAGVGADTRGGRHFDLAKQTEIYDPDGTYRTKWLGGESHFVAPWVDAVDWPIDPSQ
;
A
#
# COMPACT_ATOMS: atom_id res chain seq x y z
N MET A 1 -13.92 -29.21 -20.25
CA MET A 1 -14.65 -28.14 -19.55
C MET A 1 -13.63 -27.03 -19.30
N LYS A 2 -13.89 -25.77 -19.64
CA LYS A 2 -12.88 -24.71 -19.46
C LYS A 2 -12.79 -24.30 -17.99
N THR A 3 -11.71 -24.67 -17.33
CA THR A 3 -11.43 -24.24 -15.95
C THR A 3 -10.66 -22.92 -15.96
N GLY A 4 -11.21 -21.91 -15.29
CA GLY A 4 -10.54 -20.67 -14.96
C GLY A 4 -9.95 -20.70 -13.54
N LEU A 5 -8.78 -20.11 -13.35
CA LEU A 5 -8.18 -19.86 -12.04
C LEU A 5 -8.05 -18.35 -11.84
N TYR A 6 -8.71 -17.81 -10.83
CA TYR A 6 -8.52 -16.42 -10.44
C TYR A 6 -7.56 -16.33 -9.26
N TRP A 7 -6.40 -15.71 -9.49
CA TRP A 7 -5.39 -15.43 -8.48
C TRP A 7 -5.57 -14.02 -7.93
N PHE A 8 -6.11 -13.92 -6.72
CA PHE A 8 -6.20 -12.68 -5.98
C PHE A 8 -4.82 -12.25 -5.47
N ASN A 9 -4.53 -10.96 -5.60
CA ASN A 9 -3.32 -10.31 -5.10
C ASN A 9 -3.65 -9.01 -4.34
N THR A 10 -3.57 -7.86 -5.00
CA THR A 10 -3.88 -6.52 -4.51
C THR A 10 -5.28 -6.08 -4.95
N ASP A 11 -6.21 -7.02 -5.04
CA ASP A 11 -7.55 -6.87 -5.62
C ASP A 11 -8.58 -7.73 -4.86
N LEU A 12 -8.53 -7.71 -3.52
CA LEU A 12 -9.34 -8.55 -2.62
C LEU A 12 -10.84 -8.19 -2.60
N ARG A 13 -11.50 -8.19 -3.76
CA ARG A 13 -12.90 -7.86 -3.97
C ARG A 13 -13.49 -8.62 -5.16
N LEU A 14 -14.81 -8.82 -5.13
CA LEU A 14 -15.55 -9.37 -6.28
C LEU A 14 -16.15 -8.25 -7.14
N GLU A 15 -16.44 -7.12 -6.51
CA GLU A 15 -17.09 -5.96 -7.10
C GLU A 15 -16.08 -5.10 -7.86
N ASP A 16 -16.52 -4.50 -8.97
CA ASP A 16 -15.67 -3.69 -9.84
C ASP A 16 -14.31 -4.36 -10.16
N ASN A 17 -14.37 -5.63 -10.54
CA ASN A 17 -13.21 -6.44 -10.90
C ASN A 17 -13.36 -6.93 -12.35
N VAL A 18 -12.73 -6.21 -13.27
CA VAL A 18 -12.83 -6.40 -14.72
C VAL A 18 -12.10 -7.68 -15.14
N SER A 19 -10.94 -7.97 -14.56
CA SER A 19 -10.20 -9.21 -14.82
C SER A 19 -11.00 -10.44 -14.40
N LEU A 20 -11.66 -10.36 -13.23
CA LEU A 20 -12.51 -11.44 -12.74
C LEU A 20 -13.71 -11.64 -13.67
N LEU A 21 -14.39 -10.56 -14.01
CA LEU A 21 -15.52 -10.59 -14.94
C LEU A 21 -15.15 -11.26 -16.26
N GLU A 22 -14.05 -10.83 -16.89
CA GLU A 22 -13.63 -11.42 -18.17
C GLU A 22 -13.27 -12.92 -18.02
N LEU A 23 -12.63 -13.31 -16.92
CA LEU A 23 -12.32 -14.71 -16.64
C LEU A 23 -13.59 -15.56 -16.52
N LEU A 24 -14.60 -15.09 -15.79
CA LEU A 24 -15.87 -15.80 -15.61
C LEU A 24 -16.58 -16.01 -16.95
N ASN A 25 -16.62 -15.00 -17.81
CA ASN A 25 -17.24 -15.09 -19.14
C ASN A 25 -16.54 -16.07 -20.10
N ARG A 26 -15.32 -16.51 -19.77
CA ARG A 26 -14.53 -17.42 -20.60
C ARG A 26 -14.38 -18.82 -19.99
N SER A 27 -14.99 -19.05 -18.84
CA SER A 27 -14.83 -20.28 -18.05
C SER A 27 -16.18 -20.96 -17.83
N GLU A 28 -16.16 -22.27 -17.62
CA GLU A 28 -17.32 -23.09 -17.24
C GLU A 28 -17.22 -23.55 -15.77
N ARG A 29 -15.97 -23.63 -15.26
CA ARG A 29 -15.64 -23.85 -13.86
C ARG A 29 -14.66 -22.79 -13.41
N VAL A 30 -14.68 -22.41 -12.13
CA VAL A 30 -13.73 -21.44 -11.58
C VAL A 30 -13.18 -21.87 -10.23
N ALA A 31 -11.87 -21.65 -10.04
CA ALA A 31 -11.16 -21.75 -8.78
C ALA A 31 -10.65 -20.36 -8.37
N PHE A 32 -10.61 -20.11 -7.07
CA PHE A 32 -10.11 -18.85 -6.50
C PHE A 32 -8.95 -19.15 -5.56
N VAL A 33 -7.82 -18.45 -5.74
CA VAL A 33 -6.61 -18.66 -4.94
C VAL A 33 -6.04 -17.34 -4.43
N TYR A 34 -5.44 -17.41 -3.25
CA TYR A 34 -4.53 -16.39 -2.72
C TYR A 34 -3.29 -17.11 -2.18
N VAL A 35 -2.09 -16.59 -2.44
CA VAL A 35 -0.85 -17.21 -1.95
C VAL A 35 -0.22 -16.33 -0.88
N ILE A 36 -0.05 -16.89 0.31
CA ILE A 36 0.74 -16.29 1.39
C ILE A 36 2.17 -16.76 1.23
N ASP A 37 3.07 -15.81 1.02
CA ASP A 37 4.49 -16.09 0.84
C ASP A 37 5.23 -16.03 2.19
N PRO A 38 5.79 -17.14 2.69
CA PRO A 38 6.50 -17.18 3.97
C PRO A 38 7.71 -16.23 4.03
N ARG A 39 8.22 -15.77 2.88
CA ARG A 39 9.28 -14.77 2.78
C ARG A 39 8.87 -13.42 3.38
N TRP A 40 7.58 -13.12 3.49
CA TRP A 40 7.11 -11.86 4.09
C TRP A 40 7.45 -11.75 5.58
N PHE A 41 7.57 -12.88 6.27
CA PHE A 41 7.72 -12.94 7.72
C PHE A 41 9.18 -13.05 8.19
N ARG A 42 10.13 -13.07 7.25
CA ARG A 42 11.56 -13.22 7.54
C ARG A 42 12.32 -11.99 7.06
N PRO A 43 13.36 -11.54 7.79
CA PRO A 43 14.24 -10.50 7.29
C PRO A 43 14.86 -10.93 5.96
N LEU A 44 14.69 -10.11 4.93
CA LEU A 44 15.32 -10.30 3.63
C LEU A 44 16.12 -9.05 3.28
N HIS A 45 15.54 -8.16 2.47
CA HIS A 45 16.19 -6.92 2.07
C HIS A 45 16.20 -5.94 3.25
N PHE A 46 17.30 -5.20 3.40
CA PHE A 46 17.43 -4.13 4.40
C PHE A 46 17.23 -4.59 5.85
N HIS A 47 17.43 -5.88 6.13
CA HIS A 47 17.27 -6.51 7.45
C HIS A 47 15.87 -6.34 8.08
N GLN A 48 14.84 -6.05 7.28
CA GLN A 48 13.45 -5.96 7.75
C GLN A 48 12.63 -7.14 7.20
N PRO A 49 11.70 -7.72 8.00
CA PRO A 49 10.60 -8.50 7.44
C PRO A 49 9.66 -7.57 6.67
N ARG A 50 8.88 -8.10 5.73
CA ARG A 50 7.94 -7.30 4.92
C ARG A 50 6.57 -7.12 5.59
N MET A 51 6.31 -7.78 6.71
CA MET A 51 4.98 -7.78 7.32
C MET A 51 5.02 -7.77 8.85
N ALA A 52 4.43 -6.72 9.44
CA ALA A 52 4.17 -6.57 10.87
C ALA A 52 2.77 -7.10 11.27
N PRO A 53 2.49 -7.24 12.58
CA PRO A 53 1.24 -7.82 13.07
C PRO A 53 -0.02 -7.06 12.67
N HIS A 54 -0.02 -5.71 12.68
CA HIS A 54 -1.18 -4.92 12.26
C HIS A 54 -1.56 -5.15 10.79
N ARG A 55 -0.56 -5.18 9.90
CA ARG A 55 -0.77 -5.43 8.47
C ARG A 55 -1.20 -6.88 8.21
N TRP A 56 -0.62 -7.84 8.93
CA TRP A 56 -1.04 -9.23 8.90
C TRP A 56 -2.49 -9.41 9.36
N LEU A 57 -2.88 -8.80 10.48
CA LEU A 57 -4.26 -8.83 10.98
C LEU A 57 -5.24 -8.30 9.93
N PHE A 58 -4.93 -7.15 9.33
CA PHE A 58 -5.77 -6.56 8.31
C PHE A 58 -5.95 -7.49 7.09
N LEU A 59 -4.84 -8.06 6.58
CA LEU A 59 -4.88 -9.03 5.48
C LEU A 59 -5.67 -10.29 5.84
N LYS A 60 -5.41 -10.89 7.01
CA LYS A 60 -6.12 -12.08 7.50
C LYS A 60 -7.63 -11.86 7.47
N GLN A 61 -8.07 -10.76 8.06
CA GLN A 61 -9.48 -10.38 8.08
C GLN A 61 -10.04 -10.10 6.67
N SER A 62 -9.25 -9.49 5.76
CA SER A 62 -9.68 -9.29 4.36
C SER A 62 -9.92 -10.62 3.65
N LEU A 63 -9.02 -11.58 3.83
CA LEU A 63 -9.10 -12.89 3.21
C LEU A 63 -10.27 -13.71 3.77
N SER A 64 -10.52 -13.65 5.08
CA SER A 64 -11.71 -14.27 5.68
C SER A 64 -13.01 -13.67 5.14
N ASP A 65 -13.10 -12.35 5.00
CA ASP A 65 -14.29 -11.69 4.43
C ASP A 65 -14.50 -12.04 2.95
N LEU A 66 -13.42 -12.08 2.16
CA LEU A 66 -13.47 -12.51 0.76
C LEU A 66 -13.89 -13.98 0.65
N HIS A 67 -13.34 -14.86 1.48
CA HIS A 67 -13.71 -16.27 1.55
C HIS A 67 -15.20 -16.43 1.88
N GLN A 68 -15.72 -15.73 2.89
CA GLN A 68 -17.14 -15.75 3.23
C GLN A 68 -18.03 -15.22 2.09
N SER A 69 -17.57 -14.19 1.38
CA SER A 69 -18.29 -13.64 0.23
C SER A 69 -18.34 -14.61 -0.95
N LEU A 70 -17.30 -15.40 -1.17
CA LEU A 70 -17.29 -16.51 -2.12
C LEU A 70 -18.18 -17.67 -1.66
N GLN A 71 -18.17 -18.04 -0.38
CA GLN A 71 -19.01 -19.10 0.19
C GLN A 71 -20.50 -18.82 0.02
N ARG A 72 -20.92 -17.56 0.25
CA ARG A 72 -22.30 -17.11 -0.02
C ARG A 72 -22.73 -17.29 -1.48
N LYS A 73 -21.77 -17.42 -2.39
CA LYS A 73 -21.97 -17.66 -3.82
C LYS A 73 -21.63 -19.09 -4.25
N GLY A 74 -21.46 -20.03 -3.32
CA GLY A 74 -21.19 -21.44 -3.62
C GLY A 74 -19.72 -21.76 -4.00
N HIS A 75 -18.80 -20.83 -3.78
CA HIS A 75 -17.38 -20.98 -4.04
C HIS A 75 -16.55 -20.90 -2.76
N ALA A 76 -15.25 -21.16 -2.85
CA ALA A 76 -14.33 -21.03 -1.74
C ALA A 76 -13.02 -20.40 -2.22
N LEU A 77 -12.39 -19.63 -1.33
CA LEU A 77 -11.02 -19.16 -1.52
C LEU A 77 -10.05 -20.23 -1.02
N SER A 78 -9.19 -20.75 -1.91
CA SER A 78 -8.02 -21.54 -1.54
C SER A 78 -6.89 -20.60 -1.12
N VAL A 79 -6.58 -20.57 0.18
CA VAL A 79 -5.36 -19.91 0.65
C VAL A 79 -4.22 -20.92 0.61
N LEU A 80 -3.18 -20.58 -0.16
CA LEU A 80 -1.99 -21.41 -0.34
C LEU A 80 -0.82 -20.79 0.41
N VAL A 81 0.17 -21.60 0.80
CA VAL A 81 1.36 -21.13 1.50
C VAL A 81 2.62 -21.57 0.76
N GLY A 82 3.37 -20.62 0.21
CA GLY A 82 4.59 -20.93 -0.54
C GLY A 82 5.03 -19.81 -1.48
N ASP A 83 5.93 -20.14 -2.41
CA ASP A 83 6.28 -19.22 -3.49
C ASP A 83 5.09 -19.10 -4.47
N PRO A 84 4.62 -17.88 -4.80
CA PRO A 84 3.46 -17.71 -5.67
C PRO A 84 3.58 -18.39 -7.03
N VAL A 85 4.74 -18.37 -7.67
CA VAL A 85 4.91 -19.01 -8.99
C VAL A 85 4.80 -20.52 -8.85
N VAL A 86 5.47 -21.10 -7.85
CA VAL A 86 5.46 -22.54 -7.59
C VAL A 86 4.06 -23.04 -7.24
N GLU A 87 3.39 -22.37 -6.30
CA GLU A 87 2.08 -22.77 -5.81
C GLU A 87 1.01 -22.65 -6.88
N ILE A 88 0.99 -21.54 -7.63
CA ILE A 88 0.03 -21.37 -8.73
C ILE A 88 0.29 -22.39 -9.83
N THR A 89 1.55 -22.59 -10.26
CA THR A 89 1.89 -23.60 -11.30
C THR A 89 1.41 -25.01 -10.92
N ARG A 90 1.57 -25.41 -9.66
CA ARG A 90 1.06 -26.70 -9.18
C ARG A 90 -0.46 -26.81 -9.32
N HIS A 91 -1.19 -25.73 -9.02
CA HIS A 91 -2.65 -25.71 -9.09
C HIS A 91 -3.19 -25.55 -10.52
N LEU A 92 -2.44 -24.89 -11.40
CA LEU A 92 -2.73 -24.86 -12.83
C LEU A 92 -2.78 -26.28 -13.40
N GLN A 93 -1.81 -27.12 -13.05
CA GLN A 93 -1.75 -28.53 -13.47
C GLN A 93 -2.82 -29.39 -12.76
N LYS A 94 -2.95 -29.27 -11.43
CA LYS A 94 -3.88 -30.06 -10.62
C LYS A 94 -5.35 -29.90 -11.05
N TRP A 95 -5.73 -28.71 -11.50
CA TRP A 95 -7.12 -28.37 -11.83
C TRP A 95 -7.38 -28.25 -13.34
N ASP A 96 -6.41 -28.63 -14.18
CA ASP A 96 -6.50 -28.54 -15.64
C ASP A 96 -6.94 -27.14 -16.10
N VAL A 97 -6.23 -26.12 -15.62
CA VAL A 97 -6.58 -24.71 -15.83
C VAL A 97 -6.22 -24.28 -17.24
N SER A 98 -7.19 -23.67 -17.92
CA SER A 98 -7.04 -23.15 -19.29
C SER A 98 -6.93 -21.62 -19.37
N VAL A 99 -7.37 -20.92 -18.31
CA VAL A 99 -7.38 -19.45 -18.23
C VAL A 99 -6.95 -19.03 -16.83
N LEU A 100 -5.86 -18.27 -16.71
CA LEU A 100 -5.45 -17.62 -15.47
C LEU A 100 -5.92 -16.15 -15.49
N GLY A 101 -6.47 -15.67 -14.38
CA GLY A 101 -6.88 -14.28 -14.22
C GLY A 101 -6.31 -13.66 -12.94
N CYS A 102 -5.96 -12.38 -12.98
CA CYS A 102 -5.59 -11.58 -11.81
C CYS A 102 -5.68 -10.09 -12.17
N ALA A 103 -5.70 -9.18 -11.20
CA ALA A 103 -5.41 -7.77 -11.50
C ALA A 103 -4.02 -7.59 -12.12
N ARG A 104 -3.89 -6.66 -13.07
CA ARG A 104 -2.58 -6.27 -13.63
C ARG A 104 -1.71 -5.62 -12.55
N PRO A 105 -0.54 -6.20 -12.23
CA PRO A 105 0.33 -5.65 -11.21
C PRO A 105 1.08 -4.41 -11.70
N SER A 106 1.34 -3.48 -10.78
CA SER A 106 2.27 -2.35 -10.99
C SER A 106 3.64 -2.59 -10.36
N GLY A 107 3.73 -3.52 -9.40
CA GLY A 107 4.97 -3.90 -8.73
C GLY A 107 5.86 -4.80 -9.60
N LEU A 108 7.18 -4.64 -9.47
CA LEU A 108 8.16 -5.39 -10.27
C LEU A 108 8.09 -6.90 -10.01
N ILE A 109 8.03 -7.30 -8.73
CA ILE A 109 8.05 -8.72 -8.35
C ILE A 109 6.78 -9.39 -8.85
N GLU A 110 5.63 -8.76 -8.62
CA GLU A 110 4.32 -9.26 -9.03
C GLU A 110 4.22 -9.34 -10.57
N ALA A 111 4.77 -8.37 -11.31
CA ALA A 111 4.86 -8.43 -12.76
C ALA A 111 5.76 -9.57 -13.27
N GLN A 112 6.88 -9.84 -12.58
CA GLN A 112 7.75 -10.99 -12.90
C GLN A 112 7.06 -12.33 -12.62
N GLN A 113 6.30 -12.43 -11.52
CA GLN A 113 5.51 -13.62 -11.19
C GLN A 113 4.44 -13.89 -12.26
N LEU A 114 3.67 -12.86 -12.64
CA LEU A 114 2.66 -12.99 -13.69
C LEU A 114 3.30 -13.39 -15.04
N LYS A 115 4.46 -12.81 -15.39
CA LYS A 115 5.19 -13.18 -16.60
C LYS A 115 5.62 -14.65 -16.60
N ALA A 116 6.12 -15.15 -15.48
CA ALA A 116 6.50 -16.56 -15.35
C ALA A 116 5.28 -17.48 -15.51
N LEU A 117 4.17 -17.17 -14.82
CA LEU A 117 2.93 -17.95 -14.89
C LEU A 117 2.26 -17.89 -16.27
N SER A 118 2.47 -16.83 -17.03
CA SER A 118 1.91 -16.69 -18.39
C SER A 118 2.45 -17.72 -19.37
N ALA A 119 3.62 -18.31 -19.09
CA ALA A 119 4.17 -19.39 -19.90
C ALA A 119 3.53 -20.77 -19.63
N GLU A 120 2.82 -20.91 -18.50
CA GLU A 120 2.27 -22.19 -18.01
C GLU A 120 0.82 -22.41 -18.43
N VAL A 121 0.15 -21.40 -19.01
CA VAL A 121 -1.26 -21.49 -19.41
C VAL A 121 -1.51 -20.96 -20.82
N PRO A 122 -2.52 -21.48 -21.54
CA PRO A 122 -2.88 -20.98 -22.86
C PRO A 122 -3.33 -19.51 -22.88
N ARG A 123 -3.88 -19.01 -21.77
CA ARG A 123 -4.43 -17.66 -21.69
C ARG A 123 -4.28 -17.06 -20.31
N VAL A 124 -3.85 -15.79 -20.29
CA VAL A 124 -3.83 -14.93 -19.11
C VAL A 124 -4.74 -13.72 -19.34
N ILE A 125 -5.51 -13.37 -18.31
CA ILE A 125 -6.34 -12.16 -18.25
C ILE A 125 -5.80 -11.30 -17.11
N ALA A 126 -5.27 -10.14 -17.46
CA ALA A 126 -4.78 -9.18 -16.49
C ALA A 126 -5.13 -7.77 -16.96
N ASN A 127 -6.29 -7.29 -16.50
CA ASN A 127 -6.85 -5.99 -16.83
C ASN A 127 -6.53 -4.95 -15.74
N THR A 128 -6.88 -3.72 -16.04
CA THR A 128 -6.67 -2.54 -15.19
C THR A 128 -7.70 -2.52 -14.06
N ASP A 129 -7.34 -3.15 -12.92
CA ASP A 129 -8.19 -3.21 -11.72
C ASP A 129 -7.62 -2.46 -10.50
N LEU A 130 -6.33 -2.12 -10.55
CA LEU A 130 -5.63 -1.40 -9.48
C LEU A 130 -5.62 0.12 -9.71
N THR A 131 -5.54 0.56 -10.97
CA THR A 131 -5.41 1.97 -11.40
C THR A 131 -6.70 2.51 -12.03
N LEU A 132 -6.80 3.83 -12.15
CA LEU A 132 -7.92 4.53 -12.79
C LEU A 132 -7.90 4.40 -14.32
N PHE A 133 -6.70 4.38 -14.90
CA PHE A 133 -6.49 4.34 -16.34
C PHE A 133 -5.63 3.15 -16.73
N ASP A 134 -5.91 2.58 -17.91
CA ASP A 134 -5.10 1.52 -18.49
C ASP A 134 -3.72 2.07 -18.90
N ALA A 135 -2.69 1.23 -18.76
CA ALA A 135 -1.36 1.54 -19.27
C ALA A 135 -1.35 1.79 -20.79
N ALA A 136 -2.32 1.26 -21.54
CA ALA A 136 -2.51 1.59 -22.96
C ALA A 136 -3.07 3.00 -23.18
N GLN A 137 -3.79 3.57 -22.21
CA GLN A 137 -4.32 4.95 -22.27
C GLN A 137 -3.26 5.99 -21.87
N ILE A 138 -2.25 5.57 -21.09
CA ILE A 138 -1.13 6.42 -20.66
C ILE A 138 0.18 5.87 -21.22
N GLU A 139 0.67 6.49 -22.28
CA GLU A 139 1.96 6.15 -22.87
C GLU A 139 3.09 6.23 -21.83
N GLN A 140 3.73 5.10 -21.53
CA GLN A 140 4.70 4.98 -20.44
C GLN A 140 5.98 5.79 -20.69
N ASP A 141 6.39 5.94 -21.96
CA ASP A 141 7.56 6.76 -22.33
C ASP A 141 7.23 8.25 -22.49
N SER A 142 6.00 8.65 -22.16
CA SER A 142 5.57 10.03 -22.34
C SER A 142 6.39 10.98 -21.43
N PRO A 143 6.88 12.11 -21.96
CA PRO A 143 7.51 13.16 -21.15
C PRO A 143 6.56 13.72 -20.08
N LYS A 144 5.25 13.48 -20.23
CA LYS A 144 4.20 13.87 -19.30
C LYS A 144 4.30 13.16 -17.94
N LEU A 145 5.01 12.05 -17.85
CA LEU A 145 5.30 11.31 -16.60
C LEU A 145 6.61 11.75 -15.92
N THR A 146 7.17 12.92 -16.27
CA THR A 146 8.40 13.43 -15.63
C THR A 146 8.14 14.13 -14.30
N SER A 147 6.95 14.67 -14.09
CA SER A 147 6.53 15.23 -12.80
C SER A 147 5.02 15.07 -12.61
N PHE A 148 4.58 15.00 -11.36
CA PHE A 148 3.17 14.91 -11.04
C PHE A 148 2.35 16.07 -11.63
N SER A 149 2.88 17.30 -11.59
CA SER A 149 2.17 18.46 -12.14
C SER A 149 2.00 18.41 -13.66
N GLN A 150 2.89 17.75 -14.39
CA GLN A 150 2.71 17.49 -15.83
C GLN A 150 1.71 16.36 -16.06
N PHE A 151 1.82 15.27 -15.30
CA PHE A 151 0.88 14.15 -15.36
C PHE A 151 -0.56 14.60 -15.08
N ARG A 152 -0.79 15.31 -13.98
CA ARG A 152 -2.10 15.83 -13.59
C ARG A 152 -2.69 16.73 -14.68
N ARG A 153 -1.91 17.69 -15.17
CA ARG A 153 -2.38 18.60 -16.25
C ARG A 153 -2.74 17.82 -17.51
N TYR A 154 -1.98 16.80 -17.86
CA TYR A 154 -2.27 15.94 -19.00
C TYR A 154 -3.61 15.22 -18.84
N ILE A 155 -3.82 14.53 -17.72
CA ILE A 155 -5.08 13.82 -17.44
C ILE A 155 -6.25 14.80 -17.46
N GLU A 156 -6.14 15.92 -16.74
CA GLU A 156 -7.22 16.93 -16.65
C GLU A 156 -7.52 17.64 -17.98
N SER A 157 -6.54 17.75 -18.89
CA SER A 157 -6.75 18.34 -20.22
C SER A 157 -7.13 17.33 -21.31
N SER A 158 -7.11 16.04 -20.98
CA SER A 158 -7.39 14.96 -21.94
C SER A 158 -8.87 14.58 -21.90
N ASP A 159 -9.34 13.93 -22.97
CA ASP A 159 -10.69 13.32 -23.01
C ASP A 159 -10.74 11.96 -22.26
N LEU A 160 -9.73 11.65 -21.43
CA LEU A 160 -9.70 10.41 -20.66
C LEU A 160 -10.72 10.48 -19.52
N ALA A 161 -11.84 9.80 -19.69
CA ALA A 161 -12.81 9.59 -18.63
C ALA A 161 -12.40 8.40 -17.74
N VAL A 162 -12.58 8.56 -16.42
CA VAL A 162 -12.52 7.43 -15.50
C VAL A 162 -13.72 6.52 -15.78
N ALA A 163 -13.45 5.24 -16.04
CA ALA A 163 -14.51 4.28 -16.26
C ALA A 163 -15.38 4.12 -15.01
N SER A 164 -16.70 4.02 -15.20
CA SER A 164 -17.62 3.68 -14.11
C SER A 164 -17.29 2.29 -13.55
N PRO A 165 -17.48 2.05 -12.23
CA PRO A 165 -17.31 0.72 -11.65
C PRO A 165 -18.13 -0.34 -12.39
N CYS A 166 -17.51 -1.48 -12.72
CA CYS A 166 -18.22 -2.53 -13.47
C CYS A 166 -19.27 -3.24 -12.59
N ALA A 167 -20.33 -3.74 -13.22
CA ALA A 167 -21.39 -4.45 -12.52
C ALA A 167 -20.88 -5.76 -11.89
N SER A 168 -21.36 -6.06 -10.68
CA SER A 168 -21.14 -7.37 -10.05
C SER A 168 -21.84 -8.46 -10.87
N HIS A 169 -21.16 -9.58 -11.09
CA HIS A 169 -21.74 -10.73 -11.80
C HIS A 169 -22.18 -11.82 -10.83
N SER A 170 -23.17 -12.60 -11.26
CA SER A 170 -23.51 -13.85 -10.58
C SER A 170 -22.36 -14.86 -10.81
N LEU A 171 -21.99 -15.57 -9.75
CA LEU A 171 -21.05 -16.69 -9.83
C LEU A 171 -21.87 -17.97 -10.00
N GLU A 172 -22.36 -18.21 -11.22
CA GLU A 172 -23.17 -19.39 -11.56
C GLU A 172 -22.34 -20.57 -12.08
N LEU A 173 -21.02 -20.38 -12.18
CA LEU A 173 -20.09 -21.40 -12.69
C LEU A 173 -19.91 -22.53 -11.67
N ALA A 174 -19.57 -23.72 -12.15
CA ALA A 174 -19.26 -24.82 -11.25
C ALA A 174 -17.98 -24.54 -10.45
N SER A 175 -18.06 -24.71 -9.13
CA SER A 175 -16.94 -24.50 -8.22
C SER A 175 -15.92 -25.64 -8.29
N VAL A 176 -14.64 -25.29 -8.19
CA VAL A 176 -13.56 -26.26 -7.94
C VAL A 176 -13.44 -26.45 -6.42
N ALA A 177 -13.58 -27.69 -5.96
CA ALA A 177 -13.58 -28.01 -4.54
C ALA A 177 -12.22 -27.71 -3.88
N THR A 178 -12.28 -27.19 -2.66
CA THR A 178 -11.13 -26.87 -1.82
C THR A 178 -11.32 -27.54 -0.46
N THR A 179 -10.28 -28.16 0.10
CA THR A 179 -10.39 -28.94 1.34
C THR A 179 -9.86 -28.22 2.57
N ASP A 180 -8.99 -27.23 2.37
CA ASP A 180 -8.20 -26.67 3.46
C ASP A 180 -8.96 -25.54 4.14
N SER A 181 -9.00 -25.59 5.47
CA SER A 181 -9.55 -24.52 6.30
C SER A 181 -8.60 -23.33 6.30
N ILE A 182 -9.11 -22.16 5.93
CA ILE A 182 -8.35 -20.92 5.95
C ILE A 182 -7.89 -20.56 7.37
N ASP A 183 -8.72 -20.84 8.37
CA ASP A 183 -8.42 -20.55 9.78
C ASP A 183 -7.30 -21.45 10.32
N ASP A 184 -7.24 -22.71 9.88
CA ASP A 184 -6.15 -23.62 10.23
C ASP A 184 -4.83 -23.15 9.64
N ILE A 185 -4.84 -22.66 8.39
CA ILE A 185 -3.65 -22.09 7.73
C ILE A 185 -3.15 -20.86 8.51
N PHE A 186 -4.05 -19.95 8.89
CA PHE A 186 -3.67 -18.78 9.68
C PHE A 186 -3.10 -19.17 11.04
N THR A 187 -3.72 -20.14 11.72
CA THR A 187 -3.24 -20.65 13.00
C THR A 187 -1.85 -21.26 12.87
N GLN A 188 -1.58 -22.05 11.82
CA GLN A 188 -0.25 -22.63 11.58
C GLN A 188 0.81 -21.55 11.30
N ILE A 189 0.46 -20.50 10.56
CA ILE A 189 1.37 -19.37 10.30
C ILE A 189 1.69 -18.64 11.62
N GLU A 190 0.69 -18.35 12.44
CA GLU A 190 0.87 -17.65 13.72
C GLU A 190 1.61 -18.52 14.75
N GLN A 191 1.42 -19.84 14.75
CA GLN A 191 2.24 -20.75 15.55
C GLN A 191 3.72 -20.71 15.14
N LYS A 192 3.99 -20.62 13.84
CA LYS A 192 5.36 -20.55 13.30
C LYS A 192 5.99 -19.17 13.48
N TYR A 193 5.19 -18.11 13.49
CA TYR A 193 5.60 -16.72 13.64
C TYR A 193 4.73 -16.02 14.70
N PRO A 194 4.97 -16.29 16.00
CA PRO A 194 4.09 -15.86 17.10
C PRO A 194 3.87 -14.35 17.17
N GLN A 195 4.85 -13.56 16.73
CA GLN A 195 4.75 -12.10 16.72
C GLN A 195 3.56 -11.61 15.88
N LEU A 196 3.18 -12.33 14.82
CA LEU A 196 2.06 -11.95 13.95
C LEU A 196 0.71 -12.00 14.67
N GLY A 197 0.56 -12.90 15.65
CA GLY A 197 -0.64 -13.03 16.48
C GLY A 197 -0.68 -12.08 17.68
N ALA A 198 0.34 -11.24 17.88
CA ALA A 198 0.42 -10.34 19.04
C ALA A 198 -0.65 -9.24 19.04
N VAL A 199 -1.24 -8.94 17.88
CA VAL A 199 -2.28 -7.92 17.72
C VAL A 199 -3.59 -8.60 17.34
N THR A 200 -4.61 -8.45 18.18
CA THR A 200 -5.94 -9.03 17.97
C THR A 200 -6.99 -7.99 17.55
N SER A 201 -6.68 -6.70 17.71
CA SER A 201 -7.54 -5.58 17.33
C SER A 201 -6.71 -4.50 16.64
N GLY A 202 -7.21 -4.00 15.51
CA GLY A 202 -6.57 -2.95 14.71
C GLY A 202 -7.42 -1.68 14.65
N VAL A 203 -6.83 -0.57 14.21
CA VAL A 203 -7.54 0.70 14.04
C VAL A 203 -8.46 0.71 12.80
N PHE A 204 -8.33 -0.27 11.91
CA PHE A 204 -9.16 -0.45 10.73
C PHE A 204 -9.94 -1.76 10.78
N ASN A 205 -11.24 -1.68 10.52
CA ASN A 205 -12.06 -2.85 10.22
C ASN A 205 -11.82 -3.25 8.77
N SER A 206 -11.47 -4.51 8.54
CA SER A 206 -11.16 -5.05 7.21
C SER A 206 -12.38 -5.73 6.56
N GLY A 207 -12.28 -6.04 5.26
CA GLY A 207 -13.35 -6.65 4.46
C GLY A 207 -14.17 -5.65 3.64
N TYR A 208 -14.83 -6.14 2.59
CA TYR A 208 -15.56 -5.33 1.62
C TYR A 208 -16.72 -4.57 2.26
N GLY A 209 -17.50 -5.23 3.11
CA GLY A 209 -18.62 -4.60 3.81
C GLY A 209 -18.17 -3.44 4.72
N ALA A 210 -17.11 -3.64 5.48
CA ALA A 210 -16.52 -2.60 6.32
C ALA A 210 -15.97 -1.43 5.49
N ALA A 211 -15.30 -1.73 4.37
CA ALA A 211 -14.76 -0.72 3.47
C ALA A 211 -15.86 0.12 2.80
N GLN A 212 -16.93 -0.51 2.34
CA GLN A 212 -18.10 0.17 1.77
C GLN A 212 -18.82 1.05 2.80
N LEU A 213 -18.97 0.55 4.03
CA LEU A 213 -19.53 1.33 5.13
C LEU A 213 -18.66 2.54 5.44
N HIS A 214 -17.34 2.37 5.51
CA HIS A 214 -16.39 3.46 5.74
C HIS A 214 -16.43 4.50 4.62
N LEU A 215 -16.45 4.06 3.35
CA LEU A 215 -16.59 4.93 2.18
C LEU A 215 -17.89 5.73 2.25
N THR A 216 -19.01 5.05 2.48
CA THR A 216 -20.34 5.68 2.56
C THR A 216 -20.39 6.68 3.71
N ASN A 217 -19.97 6.30 4.91
CA ASN A 217 -19.96 7.18 6.08
C ASN A 217 -19.11 8.43 5.85
N TYR A 218 -17.98 8.33 5.15
CA TYR A 218 -17.18 9.51 4.84
C TYR A 218 -17.95 10.49 3.93
N PHE A 219 -18.56 9.98 2.85
CA PHE A 219 -19.28 10.77 1.86
C PHE A 219 -20.74 11.11 2.23
N THR A 220 -21.26 10.68 3.38
CA THR A 220 -22.55 11.18 3.91
C THR A 220 -22.38 12.34 4.89
N THR A 221 -21.13 12.71 5.21
CA THR A 221 -20.80 13.82 6.12
C THR A 221 -20.39 15.08 5.38
N SER A 222 -20.11 16.16 6.11
CA SER A 222 -19.50 17.38 5.56
C SER A 222 -17.97 17.31 5.41
N ASN A 223 -17.34 16.20 5.80
CA ASN A 223 -15.88 16.03 5.74
C ASN A 223 -15.28 16.23 4.33
N PRO A 224 -15.89 15.74 3.23
CA PRO A 224 -15.36 15.97 1.88
C PRO A 224 -15.21 17.45 1.53
N LEU A 225 -16.10 18.31 2.05
CA LEU A 225 -16.09 19.76 1.81
C LEU A 225 -14.93 20.48 2.52
N ARG A 226 -14.32 19.85 3.52
CA ARG A 226 -13.24 20.41 4.35
C ARG A 226 -11.90 19.70 4.18
N TYR A 227 -11.85 18.62 3.39
CA TYR A 227 -10.69 17.75 3.23
C TYR A 227 -9.37 18.50 2.99
N LYS A 228 -9.34 19.49 2.09
CA LYS A 228 -8.09 20.24 1.79
C LYS A 228 -7.55 20.97 3.03
N ALA A 229 -8.43 21.52 3.86
CA ALA A 229 -8.07 22.23 5.08
C ALA A 229 -7.65 21.29 6.21
N THR A 230 -8.20 20.07 6.27
CA THR A 230 -8.03 19.17 7.41
C THR A 230 -6.94 18.11 7.21
N ARG A 231 -6.65 17.70 5.97
CA ARG A 231 -5.81 16.53 5.62
C ARG A 231 -4.39 16.48 6.20
N ASN A 232 -3.85 17.60 6.70
CA ASN A 232 -2.52 17.66 7.31
C ASN A 232 -2.51 17.36 8.82
N ALA A 233 -3.66 17.14 9.45
CA ALA A 233 -3.70 16.79 10.87
C ALA A 233 -2.96 15.47 11.13
N LEU A 234 -2.21 15.41 12.24
CA LEU A 234 -1.37 14.26 12.56
C LEU A 234 -2.18 13.02 13.00
N ASP A 235 -3.26 13.21 13.78
CA ASP A 235 -3.91 12.11 14.50
C ASP A 235 -5.45 12.18 14.54
N ARG A 236 -6.05 13.10 13.78
CA ARG A 236 -7.51 13.24 13.77
C ARG A 236 -8.13 12.31 12.71
N TRP A 237 -9.08 11.47 13.11
CA TRP A 237 -9.66 10.45 12.22
C TRP A 237 -10.44 11.06 11.05
N ASP A 238 -11.32 12.02 11.33
CA ASP A 238 -12.15 12.73 10.34
C ASP A 238 -11.38 13.68 9.41
N ALA A 239 -10.10 13.93 9.72
CA ALA A 239 -9.30 14.90 8.98
C ALA A 239 -8.92 14.43 7.56
N SER A 240 -9.01 13.14 7.28
CA SER A 240 -8.77 12.59 5.95
C SER A 240 -9.69 11.40 5.68
N THR A 241 -9.72 10.92 4.44
CA THR A 241 -10.62 9.85 4.01
C THR A 241 -10.38 8.52 4.72
N LYS A 242 -9.14 8.25 5.16
CA LYS A 242 -8.71 6.97 5.75
C LYS A 242 -9.00 5.76 4.83
N LEU A 243 -9.03 5.97 3.51
CA LEU A 243 -9.32 4.92 2.51
C LEU A 243 -8.10 4.11 2.06
N SER A 244 -6.89 4.50 2.47
CA SER A 244 -5.66 3.91 1.93
C SER A 244 -5.49 2.41 2.20
N PRO A 245 -5.85 1.82 3.36
CA PRO A 245 -5.79 0.37 3.53
C PRO A 245 -6.64 -0.40 2.53
N TYR A 246 -7.86 0.10 2.28
CA TYR A 246 -8.81 -0.55 1.37
C TYR A 246 -8.35 -0.43 -0.08
N LEU A 247 -7.73 0.68 -0.46
CA LEU A 247 -7.16 0.89 -1.80
C LEU A 247 -5.89 0.07 -2.03
N ALA A 248 -5.02 -0.07 -1.01
CA ALA A 248 -3.77 -0.81 -1.11
C ALA A 248 -4.00 -2.33 -1.24
N SER A 249 -4.96 -2.88 -0.50
CA SER A 249 -5.38 -4.28 -0.63
C SER A 249 -6.38 -4.52 -1.76
N GLY A 250 -6.82 -3.46 -2.45
CA GLY A 250 -7.81 -3.51 -3.52
C GLY A 250 -9.18 -4.03 -3.09
N ILE A 251 -9.53 -3.89 -1.82
CA ILE A 251 -10.89 -4.13 -1.30
C ILE A 251 -11.85 -3.08 -1.87
N LEU A 252 -11.38 -1.84 -1.98
CA LEU A 252 -12.04 -0.80 -2.78
C LEU A 252 -11.21 -0.53 -4.03
N SER A 253 -11.86 -0.36 -5.16
CA SER A 253 -11.21 0.13 -6.37
C SER A 253 -11.07 1.66 -6.34
N ALA A 254 -10.11 2.19 -7.09
CA ALA A 254 -10.00 3.63 -7.29
C ALA A 254 -11.23 4.22 -8.02
N ARG A 255 -11.87 3.45 -8.91
CA ARG A 255 -13.09 3.86 -9.63
C ARG A 255 -14.29 3.99 -8.69
N GLN A 256 -14.41 3.09 -7.70
CA GLN A 256 -15.46 3.19 -6.68
C GLN A 256 -15.32 4.47 -5.86
N VAL A 257 -14.10 4.81 -5.43
CA VAL A 257 -13.84 6.06 -4.71
C VAL A 257 -14.10 7.27 -5.61
N TRP A 258 -13.67 7.23 -6.88
CA TRP A 258 -13.93 8.29 -7.85
C TRP A 258 -15.43 8.53 -8.05
N SER A 259 -16.20 7.46 -8.26
CA SER A 259 -17.66 7.50 -8.39
C SER A 259 -18.33 8.01 -7.12
N ALA A 260 -17.81 7.71 -5.93
CA ALA A 260 -18.34 8.23 -4.67
C ALA A 260 -18.14 9.75 -4.55
N ILE A 261 -17.00 10.28 -5.01
CA ILE A 261 -16.75 11.73 -5.08
C ILE A 261 -17.75 12.39 -6.04
N GLU A 262 -17.94 11.84 -7.24
CA GLU A 262 -18.91 12.37 -8.21
C GLU A 262 -20.36 12.28 -7.71
N GLY A 263 -20.71 11.20 -7.01
CA GLY A 263 -22.01 11.05 -6.35
C GLY A 263 -22.22 12.14 -5.30
N PHE A 264 -21.23 12.38 -4.45
CA PHE A 264 -21.27 13.42 -3.43
C PHE A 264 -21.43 14.81 -4.02
N GLU A 265 -20.64 15.17 -5.04
CA GLU A 265 -20.70 16.50 -5.66
C GLU A 265 -22.03 16.76 -6.36
N ARG A 266 -22.64 15.73 -6.96
CA ARG A 266 -23.99 15.83 -7.55
C ARG A 266 -25.08 15.99 -6.49
N ALA A 267 -24.95 15.31 -5.36
CA ALA A 267 -25.94 15.34 -4.28
C ALA A 267 -25.83 16.60 -3.40
N PHE A 268 -24.63 17.15 -3.25
CA PHE A 268 -24.33 18.28 -2.38
C PHE A 268 -23.71 19.44 -3.16
N THR A 269 -22.38 19.48 -3.27
CA THR A 269 -21.67 20.50 -4.04
C THR A 269 -20.22 20.09 -4.29
N ALA A 270 -19.65 20.59 -5.39
CA ALA A 270 -18.23 20.51 -5.68
C ALA A 270 -17.51 21.74 -5.12
N ASN A 271 -16.34 21.53 -4.52
CA ASN A 271 -15.47 22.63 -4.10
C ASN A 271 -13.98 22.23 -4.20
N GLU A 272 -13.08 23.12 -3.75
CA GLU A 272 -11.65 22.82 -3.77
C GLU A 272 -11.28 21.56 -2.96
N SER A 273 -12.00 21.26 -1.88
CA SER A 273 -11.73 20.11 -1.03
C SER A 273 -12.15 18.79 -1.67
N THR A 274 -13.32 18.73 -2.31
CA THR A 274 -13.77 17.52 -3.03
C THR A 274 -12.86 17.24 -4.22
N TYR A 275 -12.44 18.29 -4.95
CA TYR A 275 -11.38 18.21 -5.96
C TYR A 275 -10.06 17.69 -5.37
N TRP A 276 -9.66 18.16 -4.18
CA TRP A 276 -8.40 17.74 -3.58
C TRP A 276 -8.38 16.24 -3.23
N ILE A 277 -9.53 15.59 -3.02
CA ILE A 277 -9.58 14.13 -2.89
C ILE A 277 -9.20 13.46 -4.23
N ARG A 278 -9.73 13.95 -5.36
CA ARG A 278 -9.34 13.47 -6.70
C ARG A 278 -7.86 13.73 -6.97
N PHE A 279 -7.35 14.90 -6.58
CA PHE A 279 -5.95 15.26 -6.72
C PHE A 279 -5.02 14.25 -6.03
N GLU A 280 -5.39 13.77 -4.85
CA GLU A 280 -4.61 12.78 -4.09
C GLU A 280 -4.78 11.35 -4.65
N LEU A 281 -5.95 11.01 -5.21
CA LEU A 281 -6.10 9.79 -6.02
C LEU A 281 -5.22 9.80 -7.27
N LEU A 282 -5.07 10.96 -7.93
CA LEU A 282 -4.16 11.11 -9.06
C LEU A 282 -2.68 10.98 -8.65
N TRP A 283 -2.31 11.32 -7.41
CA TRP A 283 -0.97 11.01 -6.90
C TRP A 283 -0.73 9.51 -6.80
N ARG A 284 -1.71 8.76 -6.28
CA ARG A 284 -1.64 7.28 -6.27
C ARG A 284 -1.51 6.74 -7.69
N GLU A 285 -2.36 7.21 -8.61
CA GLU A 285 -2.31 6.83 -10.03
C GLU A 285 -0.91 7.10 -10.61
N TYR A 286 -0.39 8.31 -10.43
CA TYR A 286 0.93 8.71 -10.89
C TYR A 286 2.02 7.75 -10.41
N PHE A 287 2.02 7.39 -9.13
CA PHE A 287 3.02 6.46 -8.60
C PHE A 287 2.90 5.06 -9.19
N HIS A 288 1.70 4.54 -9.46
CA HIS A 288 1.55 3.26 -10.16
C HIS A 288 2.08 3.32 -11.59
N GLN A 289 1.78 4.40 -12.32
CA GLN A 289 2.33 4.60 -13.67
C GLN A 289 3.86 4.72 -13.64
N LEU A 290 4.42 5.40 -12.63
CA LEU A 290 5.87 5.42 -12.40
C LEU A 290 6.45 4.04 -12.12
N ALA A 291 5.79 3.23 -11.28
CA ALA A 291 6.25 1.90 -10.93
C ALA A 291 6.30 0.97 -12.16
N ILE A 292 5.27 1.03 -13.02
CA ILE A 292 5.20 0.29 -14.28
C ILE A 292 6.35 0.71 -15.21
N ARG A 293 6.53 2.02 -15.43
CA ARG A 293 7.59 2.55 -16.29
C ARG A 293 9.00 2.24 -15.79
N ASP A 294 9.23 2.44 -14.50
CA ASP A 294 10.59 2.47 -13.94
C ASP A 294 11.06 1.08 -13.49
N GLY A 295 10.14 0.18 -13.19
CA GLY A 295 10.42 -1.20 -12.76
C GLY A 295 11.48 -1.24 -11.66
N ALA A 296 12.61 -1.90 -11.93
CA ALA A 296 13.71 -2.03 -10.98
C ALA A 296 14.31 -0.69 -10.50
N LYS A 297 14.19 0.40 -11.28
CA LYS A 297 14.71 1.71 -10.88
C LYS A 297 13.96 2.28 -9.66
N LEU A 298 12.72 1.87 -9.39
CA LEU A 298 11.95 2.27 -8.21
C LEU A 298 12.65 1.86 -6.89
N PHE A 299 13.45 0.79 -6.92
CA PHE A 299 14.10 0.22 -5.73
C PHE A 299 15.60 0.51 -5.65
N LYS A 300 16.18 1.11 -6.70
CA LYS A 300 17.62 1.43 -6.74
C LYS A 300 17.91 2.65 -5.88
N PHE A 301 19.03 2.62 -5.16
CA PHE A 301 19.49 3.71 -4.28
C PHE A 301 19.52 5.07 -4.98
N GLN A 302 20.03 5.11 -6.21
CA GLN A 302 20.12 6.31 -7.04
C GLN A 302 18.78 6.70 -7.72
N GLY A 303 17.79 5.80 -7.73
CA GLY A 303 16.54 5.99 -8.46
C GLY A 303 16.79 6.47 -9.90
N ARG A 304 16.30 7.67 -10.22
CA ARG A 304 16.46 8.37 -11.50
C ARG A 304 17.44 9.56 -11.45
N ALA A 305 18.03 9.85 -10.29
CA ALA A 305 18.92 11.00 -10.15
C ALA A 305 20.21 10.82 -10.97
N ALA A 306 20.74 11.93 -11.48
CA ALA A 306 22.02 11.95 -12.19
C ALA A 306 23.19 11.52 -11.29
N THR A 307 23.12 11.86 -10.00
CA THR A 307 24.13 11.55 -8.99
C THR A 307 23.57 10.65 -7.89
N ARG A 308 24.46 9.88 -7.25
CA ARG A 308 24.09 9.08 -6.07
C ARG A 308 23.87 10.00 -4.86
N PRO A 309 22.91 9.67 -3.97
CA PRO A 309 22.82 10.32 -2.68
C PRO A 309 24.09 10.12 -1.85
N LEU A 310 24.38 11.08 -0.97
CA LEU A 310 25.49 10.99 -0.01
C LEU A 310 25.12 10.24 1.28
N THR A 311 23.88 9.77 1.39
CA THR A 311 23.41 9.00 2.54
C THR A 311 24.00 7.59 2.55
N TYR A 312 24.05 6.98 3.72
CA TYR A 312 24.55 5.61 3.90
C TYR A 312 23.76 4.88 4.98
N PHE A 313 23.94 3.57 5.10
CA PHE A 313 23.30 2.84 6.19
C PHE A 313 24.11 2.99 7.49
N ASN A 314 23.54 3.66 8.49
CA ASN A 314 24.04 3.68 9.86
C ASN A 314 23.07 2.92 10.77
N ALA A 315 23.53 1.80 11.34
CA ALA A 315 22.68 0.90 12.12
C ALA A 315 22.17 1.54 13.41
N ILE A 316 22.96 2.39 14.07
CA ILE A 316 22.59 3.04 15.34
C ILE A 316 21.50 4.09 15.08
N ARG A 317 21.74 4.99 14.11
CA ARG A 317 20.77 6.04 13.76
C ARG A 317 19.46 5.45 13.24
N PHE A 318 19.55 4.40 12.42
CA PHE A 318 18.36 3.71 11.94
C PHE A 318 17.60 3.02 13.09
N ALA A 319 18.31 2.39 14.03
CA ALA A 319 17.69 1.80 15.21
C ALA A 319 16.93 2.86 16.02
N GLN A 320 17.57 4.00 16.35
CA GLN A 320 16.94 5.10 17.07
C GLN A 320 15.70 5.67 16.35
N TRP A 321 15.77 5.82 15.03
CA TRP A 321 14.62 6.25 14.23
C TRP A 321 13.49 5.21 14.29
N SER A 322 13.81 3.94 14.09
CA SER A 322 12.84 2.85 14.10
C SER A 322 12.18 2.63 15.46
N SER A 323 12.90 2.85 16.57
CA SER A 323 12.41 2.74 17.94
C SER A 323 11.76 4.02 18.46
N GLY A 324 11.81 5.13 17.70
CA GLY A 324 11.29 6.42 18.15
C GLY A 324 12.05 6.97 19.35
N SER A 325 13.38 6.87 19.32
CA SER A 325 14.28 7.36 20.38
C SER A 325 15.38 8.26 19.81
N THR A 326 15.05 9.06 18.80
CA THR A 326 15.93 10.12 18.25
C THR A 326 15.91 11.35 19.14
N GLU A 327 16.74 12.34 18.85
CA GLU A 327 16.68 13.66 19.49
C GLU A 327 15.44 14.49 19.09
N PHE A 328 14.62 14.00 18.14
CA PHE A 328 13.48 14.73 17.57
C PHE A 328 12.14 14.17 18.10
N PRO A 329 11.51 14.82 19.11
CA PRO A 329 10.34 14.25 19.78
C PRO A 329 9.11 14.05 18.85
N LEU A 330 8.91 14.94 17.88
CA LEU A 330 7.82 14.77 16.91
C LEU A 330 8.01 13.52 16.04
N VAL A 331 9.25 13.23 15.64
CA VAL A 331 9.58 12.03 14.86
C VAL A 331 9.34 10.79 15.71
N ASN A 332 9.80 10.81 16.97
CA ASN A 332 9.60 9.73 17.91
C ASN A 332 8.11 9.39 18.10
N ALA A 333 7.27 10.40 18.34
CA ALA A 333 5.82 10.24 18.44
C ALA A 333 5.20 9.60 17.18
N CYS A 334 5.63 10.04 15.98
CA CYS A 334 5.17 9.45 14.72
C CYS A 334 5.59 7.99 14.58
N MET A 335 6.83 7.66 14.91
CA MET A 335 7.36 6.29 14.80
C MET A 335 6.70 5.35 15.80
N ASN A 336 6.40 5.83 17.02
CA ASN A 336 5.65 5.07 18.02
C ASN A 336 4.21 4.81 17.55
N GLN A 337 3.51 5.84 17.04
CA GLN A 337 2.17 5.67 16.46
C GLN A 337 2.18 4.61 15.34
N LEU A 338 3.17 4.63 14.45
CA LEU A 338 3.29 3.64 13.37
C LEU A 338 3.42 2.21 13.93
N ARG A 339 4.27 2.00 14.95
CA ARG A 339 4.45 0.67 15.54
C ARG A 339 3.22 0.17 16.29
N GLU A 340 2.51 1.06 17.00
CA GLU A 340 1.36 0.72 17.84
C GLU A 340 0.05 0.56 17.06
N THR A 341 -0.05 1.12 15.86
CA THR A 341 -1.31 1.13 15.09
C THR A 341 -1.18 0.59 13.67
N GLY A 342 0.03 0.50 13.13
CA GLY A 342 0.28 0.21 11.72
C GLY A 342 -0.11 1.35 10.78
N TYR A 343 -0.38 2.56 11.27
CA TYR A 343 -0.81 3.69 10.45
C TYR A 343 -0.34 5.04 10.99
N ILE A 344 0.12 5.90 10.08
CA ILE A 344 0.41 7.32 10.37
C ILE A 344 -0.11 8.21 9.24
N SER A 345 -0.46 9.46 9.60
CA SER A 345 -0.92 10.47 8.64
C SER A 345 0.11 10.76 7.55
N ASN A 346 -0.35 11.26 6.39
CA ASN A 346 0.56 11.68 5.32
C ASN A 346 1.59 12.72 5.79
N ARG A 347 1.18 13.66 6.66
CA ARG A 347 2.10 14.65 7.25
C ARG A 347 3.19 13.98 8.08
N ALA A 348 2.83 13.06 8.97
CA ALA A 348 3.78 12.29 9.76
C ALA A 348 4.76 11.50 8.87
N ARG A 349 4.28 10.84 7.80
CA ARG A 349 5.14 10.12 6.83
C ARG A 349 6.20 11.01 6.22
N GLN A 350 5.83 12.22 5.79
CA GLN A 350 6.78 13.19 5.20
C GLN A 350 7.83 13.65 6.23
N ILE A 351 7.40 13.92 7.46
CA ILE A 351 8.28 14.35 8.55
C ILE A 351 9.32 13.28 8.87
N VAL A 352 8.89 12.04 9.13
CA VAL A 352 9.80 10.97 9.53
C VAL A 352 10.72 10.52 8.40
N ALA A 353 10.24 10.54 7.15
CA ALA A 353 11.06 10.24 5.98
C ALA A 353 12.12 11.33 5.75
N SER A 354 11.75 12.60 5.88
CA SER A 354 12.70 13.72 5.81
C SER A 354 13.74 13.65 6.90
N CYS A 355 13.35 13.31 8.14
CA CYS A 355 14.29 13.15 9.25
C CYS A 355 15.32 12.06 8.94
N LEU A 356 14.87 10.89 8.51
CA LEU A 356 15.76 9.78 8.19
C LEU A 356 16.78 10.14 7.11
N VAL A 357 16.34 10.82 6.05
CA VAL A 357 17.20 11.16 4.91
C VAL A 357 18.13 12.33 5.23
N ASN A 358 17.59 13.41 5.80
CA ASN A 358 18.31 14.69 5.85
C ASN A 358 19.05 14.90 7.18
N GLU A 359 18.46 14.51 8.31
CA GLU A 359 19.08 14.74 9.63
C GLU A 359 19.94 13.55 10.05
N LEU A 360 19.47 12.33 9.78
CA LEU A 360 20.20 11.12 10.13
C LEU A 360 21.17 10.66 9.03
N ALA A 361 21.08 11.26 7.84
CA ALA A 361 21.84 10.92 6.64
C ALA A 361 21.76 9.42 6.27
N CYS A 362 20.63 8.77 6.59
CA CYS A 362 20.44 7.34 6.41
C CYS A 362 19.96 7.01 4.98
N ASP A 363 20.35 5.83 4.49
CA ASP A 363 19.85 5.28 3.23
C ASP A 363 18.32 5.12 3.29
N TRP A 364 17.63 5.88 2.44
CA TRP A 364 16.18 5.99 2.38
C TRP A 364 15.47 4.64 2.17
N ARG A 365 16.14 3.66 1.55
CA ARG A 365 15.56 2.34 1.26
C ARG A 365 15.27 1.53 2.52
N PHE A 366 16.04 1.76 3.59
CA PHE A 366 15.77 1.15 4.89
C PHE A 366 14.48 1.70 5.51
N GLY A 367 14.24 3.00 5.37
CA GLY A 367 12.97 3.61 5.77
C GLY A 367 11.79 3.11 4.93
N ALA A 368 11.98 2.99 3.61
CA ALA A 368 10.97 2.42 2.71
C ALA A 368 10.60 0.97 3.07
N ALA A 369 11.60 0.14 3.40
CA ALA A 369 11.40 -1.24 3.84
C ALA A 369 10.74 -1.31 5.24
N TYR A 370 11.09 -0.40 6.15
CA TYR A 370 10.44 -0.29 7.45
C TYR A 370 8.96 0.09 7.31
N PHE A 371 8.64 0.99 6.39
CA PHE A 371 7.25 1.32 6.07
C PHE A 371 6.50 0.15 5.43
N GLU A 372 7.16 -0.63 4.56
CA GLU A 372 6.59 -1.87 4.00
C GLU A 372 6.20 -2.87 5.08
N GLN A 373 7.04 -2.98 6.11
CA GLN A 373 6.77 -3.84 7.26
C GLN A 373 5.52 -3.39 8.02
N TYR A 374 5.45 -2.12 8.43
CA TYR A 374 4.48 -1.66 9.43
C TYR A 374 3.17 -1.11 8.86
N LEU A 375 3.18 -0.49 7.68
CA LEU A 375 2.00 0.17 7.16
C LEU A 375 0.91 -0.83 6.77
N VAL A 376 -0.23 -0.76 7.44
CA VAL A 376 -1.46 -1.47 7.07
C VAL A 376 -1.89 -1.12 5.64
N ASP A 377 -1.58 0.10 5.18
CA ASP A 377 -1.84 0.57 3.83
C ASP A 377 -0.61 0.58 2.92
N TYR A 378 0.35 -0.31 3.16
CA TYR A 378 1.48 -0.44 2.26
C TYR A 378 1.02 -0.76 0.83
N ASP A 379 1.34 0.16 -0.07
CA ASP A 379 1.24 0.04 -1.51
C ASP A 379 2.65 0.21 -2.09
N VAL A 380 3.11 -0.76 -2.88
CA VAL A 380 4.49 -0.77 -3.42
C VAL A 380 4.81 0.48 -4.22
N ALA A 381 3.87 0.95 -5.05
CA ALA A 381 4.10 2.09 -5.91
C ALA A 381 4.10 3.38 -5.09
N ALA A 382 3.08 3.58 -4.26
CA ALA A 382 2.93 4.79 -3.48
C ALA A 382 4.03 4.91 -2.41
N ASN A 383 4.39 3.84 -1.72
CA ASN A 383 5.44 3.87 -0.68
C ASN A 383 6.79 4.22 -1.29
N TRP A 384 7.29 3.38 -2.20
CA TRP A 384 8.63 3.56 -2.76
C TRP A 384 8.74 4.84 -3.59
N GLY A 385 7.68 5.21 -4.30
CA GLY A 385 7.61 6.47 -5.04
C GLY A 385 7.70 7.70 -4.15
N ASN A 386 6.97 7.74 -3.03
CA ASN A 386 7.06 8.86 -2.07
C ASN A 386 8.44 8.91 -1.40
N TRP A 387 9.03 7.77 -1.05
CA TRP A 387 10.38 7.73 -0.47
C TRP A 387 11.44 8.25 -1.45
N GLN A 388 11.38 7.84 -2.72
CA GLN A 388 12.25 8.43 -3.75
C GLN A 388 12.04 9.93 -3.92
N TYR A 389 10.79 10.40 -3.80
CA TYR A 389 10.45 11.81 -3.90
C TYR A 389 11.09 12.64 -2.77
N ILE A 390 11.00 12.17 -1.52
CA ILE A 390 11.66 12.82 -0.38
C ILE A 390 13.18 12.77 -0.49
N ALA A 391 13.73 11.62 -0.89
CA ALA A 391 15.16 11.41 -1.04
C ALA A 391 15.78 12.13 -2.25
N GLY A 392 14.97 12.81 -3.09
CA GLY A 392 15.46 13.55 -4.26
C GLY A 392 15.94 12.68 -5.42
N VAL A 393 15.59 11.39 -5.40
CA VAL A 393 15.99 10.40 -6.42
C VAL A 393 14.82 9.93 -7.29
N GLY A 394 13.63 10.50 -7.10
CA GLY A 394 12.43 10.17 -7.85
C GLY A 394 12.32 10.86 -9.22
N ALA A 395 11.09 10.93 -9.74
CA ALA A 395 10.82 11.56 -11.03
C ALA A 395 11.14 13.06 -11.07
N ASP A 396 10.92 13.77 -9.96
CA ASP A 396 11.34 15.16 -9.77
C ASP A 396 12.66 15.18 -8.98
N THR A 397 13.77 15.37 -9.68
CA THR A 397 15.12 15.30 -9.10
C THR A 397 15.63 16.64 -8.56
N ARG A 398 14.76 17.65 -8.39
CA ARG A 398 15.15 18.98 -7.88
C ARG A 398 15.41 18.96 -6.37
N GLY A 399 16.45 18.26 -5.94
CA GLY A 399 17.12 18.47 -4.64
C GLY A 399 16.48 17.83 -3.40
N GLY A 400 15.57 16.87 -3.55
CA GLY A 400 14.88 16.26 -2.41
C GLY A 400 13.99 17.24 -1.65
N ARG A 401 13.28 16.78 -0.62
CA ARG A 401 12.45 17.64 0.22
C ARG A 401 12.91 17.54 1.67
N HIS A 402 13.52 18.62 2.14
CA HIS A 402 13.92 18.78 3.54
C HIS A 402 12.83 19.55 4.29
N PHE A 403 12.28 18.91 5.32
CA PHE A 403 11.32 19.50 6.23
C PHE A 403 12.03 19.97 7.50
N ASP A 404 11.92 21.25 7.80
CA ASP A 404 12.33 21.82 9.08
C ASP A 404 11.46 21.27 10.21
N LEU A 405 12.03 20.39 11.03
CA LEU A 405 11.32 19.66 12.08
C LEU A 405 10.77 20.58 13.18
N ALA A 406 11.46 21.69 13.50
CA ALA A 406 10.99 22.66 14.49
C ALA A 406 9.74 23.38 13.96
N LYS A 407 9.78 23.82 12.70
CA LYS A 407 8.63 24.44 12.05
C LYS A 407 7.45 23.47 11.86
N GLN A 408 7.72 22.20 11.52
CA GLN A 408 6.65 21.19 11.45
C GLN A 408 5.99 20.98 12.83
N THR A 409 6.79 21.01 13.89
CA THR A 409 6.32 20.90 15.27
C THR A 409 5.41 22.07 15.65
N GLU A 410 5.86 23.30 15.41
CA GLU A 410 5.09 24.52 15.69
C GLU A 410 3.75 24.54 14.93
N ILE A 411 3.74 24.13 13.66
CA ILE A 411 2.53 24.20 12.82
C ILE A 411 1.53 23.09 13.14
N TYR A 412 2.00 21.85 13.36
CA TYR A 412 1.12 20.67 13.38
C TYR A 412 0.92 20.06 14.77
N ASP A 413 1.73 20.44 15.76
CA ASP A 413 1.55 20.06 17.16
C ASP A 413 2.01 21.19 18.12
N PRO A 414 1.44 22.41 17.99
CA PRO A 414 1.84 23.58 18.79
C PRO A 414 1.68 23.34 20.29
N ASP A 415 0.58 22.70 20.69
CA ASP A 415 0.24 22.44 22.10
C ASP A 415 0.88 21.15 22.65
N GLY A 416 1.63 20.43 21.81
CA GLY A 416 2.28 19.17 22.20
C GLY A 416 1.31 18.02 22.49
N THR A 417 0.03 18.12 22.11
CA THR A 417 -1.00 17.11 22.38
C THR A 417 -0.66 15.79 21.69
N TYR A 418 -0.19 15.85 20.44
CA TYR A 418 0.19 14.65 19.69
C TYR A 418 1.44 13.99 20.29
N ARG A 419 2.48 14.78 20.60
CA ARG A 419 3.68 14.28 21.27
C ARG A 419 3.36 13.67 22.64
N THR A 420 2.53 14.31 23.44
CA THR A 420 2.14 13.81 24.77
C THR A 420 1.45 12.45 24.67
N LYS A 421 0.59 12.27 23.66
CA LYS A 421 -0.12 11.01 23.45
C LYS A 421 0.80 9.85 23.03
N TRP A 422 1.76 10.10 22.15
CA TRP A 422 2.51 9.03 21.49
C TRP A 422 3.97 8.88 21.92
N LEU A 423 4.55 9.81 22.70
CA LEU A 423 5.91 9.64 23.20
C LEU A 423 6.03 8.56 24.29
N GLY A 424 4.98 8.35 25.09
CA GLY A 424 5.07 7.54 26.31
C GLY A 424 6.03 8.17 27.34
N GLY A 425 5.96 7.76 28.61
CA GLY A 425 6.68 8.41 29.72
C GLY A 425 8.22 8.33 29.67
N GLU A 426 8.81 7.52 28.78
CA GLU A 426 10.25 7.23 28.77
C GLU A 426 10.83 7.22 27.34
N SER A 427 10.66 8.30 26.57
CA SER A 427 11.53 8.51 25.40
C SER A 427 12.88 9.07 25.86
N HIS A 428 13.72 8.23 26.45
CA HIS A 428 15.09 8.62 26.75
C HIS A 428 15.92 8.54 25.46
N PHE A 429 16.20 9.69 24.86
CA PHE A 429 17.28 9.79 23.89
C PHE A 429 18.57 9.41 24.60
N VAL A 430 19.14 8.26 24.25
CA VAL A 430 20.50 7.91 24.64
C VAL A 430 21.39 8.40 23.51
N ALA A 431 22.17 9.45 23.80
CA ALA A 431 23.16 9.95 22.87
C ALA A 431 24.06 8.78 22.45
N PRO A 432 24.32 8.61 21.14
CA PRO A 432 25.25 7.58 20.73
C PRO A 432 26.60 7.85 21.41
N TRP A 433 27.24 6.83 21.96
CA TRP A 433 28.59 6.90 22.53
C TRP A 433 29.66 7.11 21.44
N VAL A 434 29.30 7.75 20.34
CA VAL A 434 30.14 8.01 19.18
C VAL A 434 29.85 9.41 18.64
N ASP A 435 30.87 10.06 18.07
CA ASP A 435 30.78 11.40 17.52
C ASP A 435 30.14 11.41 16.12
N ALA A 436 30.16 12.58 15.47
CA ALA A 436 29.56 12.78 14.16
C ALA A 436 30.16 11.89 13.05
N VAL A 437 31.33 11.27 13.26
CA VAL A 437 32.01 10.33 12.34
C VAL A 437 32.06 8.91 12.89
N ASP A 438 31.18 8.57 13.82
CA ASP A 438 31.08 7.26 14.48
C ASP A 438 32.34 6.90 15.32
N TRP A 439 33.11 7.89 15.78
CA TRP A 439 34.26 7.68 16.67
C TRP A 439 33.82 7.61 18.14
N PRO A 440 34.25 6.61 18.95
CA PRO A 440 33.85 6.50 20.35
C PRO A 440 34.09 7.80 21.15
N ILE A 441 33.04 8.33 21.76
CA ILE A 441 33.12 9.44 22.73
C ILE A 441 33.20 8.84 24.13
N ASP A 442 34.14 9.32 24.92
CA ASP A 442 34.24 8.99 26.34
C ASP A 442 33.03 9.59 27.10
N PRO A 443 32.20 8.76 27.78
CA PRO A 443 31.09 9.21 28.62
C PRO A 443 31.44 10.24 29.70
N SER A 444 32.73 10.38 30.04
CA SER A 444 33.23 11.16 31.16
C SER A 444 33.69 12.59 30.80
N GLN A 445 33.58 13.00 29.53
CA GLN A 445 33.74 14.38 29.07
C GLN A 445 32.39 15.04 28.84
#